data_AF-A0A4Y9IUF9-F1
#
_entry.id   AF-A0A4Y9IUF9-F1
#
_cell.length_a   1.000
_cell.length_b   1.000
_cell.length_c   1.000
_cell.angle_alpha   90.00
_cell.angle_beta   90.00
_cell.angle_gamma   90.00
#
_symmetry.space_group_name_H-M   'P 1'
#
loop_
_entity.id
_entity.type
_entity.pdbx_description
1 polymer ?
#
loop_
_entity_poly.entity_id
_entity_poly.type
_entity_poly.pdbx_seq_one_letter_code
_entity_poly.pdbx_strand_id
1 'polypeptide(L)'
;MKSTSLESGFINRGLVDSSRLCGKSVDEACRLLESMSFDEAYNTVSAYMRQAIDAGNADDAIGFITAIASIDRSGDDIVVRAALMQVVAAALIELGDSDRALAGITDALRLLAGVQKRKDAGFKSVLAALLYDLAFLHAARNEYRAAERMLDKAMTLYASLAENSPERYASAHVNVMNAATSIYRSRIRQVNMLAHYQVATSTYLANAATGAPAAVNRLVDSLVKEADTLLKLDRSREAVRYLSRALKYLDKVDDSFTSRKLNVSVMLGDALSRNFSTRQKGVHLLRSLLQNVRKSGDEVQIARIEHLIDEKTFSLNDFLAGWHKLFSRS
;
A
#
# COMPACT_ATOMS: atom_id res chain seq x y z
N MET A 1 0.92 -14.26 -12.49
CA MET A 1 -0.19 -13.89 -11.60
C MET A 1 0.38 -13.18 -10.39
N LYS A 2 -0.21 -12.08 -9.93
CA LYS A 2 0.24 -11.40 -8.70
C LYS A 2 -0.20 -12.25 -7.52
N SER A 3 0.72 -12.63 -6.64
CA SER A 3 0.42 -13.46 -5.46
C SER A 3 -0.25 -12.58 -4.41
N THR A 4 -1.56 -12.77 -4.23
CA THR A 4 -2.36 -12.14 -3.17
C THR A 4 -2.84 -13.21 -2.21
N SER A 5 -3.42 -12.81 -1.08
CA SER A 5 -4.02 -13.74 -0.13
C SER A 5 -5.25 -14.51 -0.67
N LEU A 6 -5.78 -14.10 -1.83
CA LEU A 6 -6.85 -14.80 -2.53
C LEU A 6 -6.32 -15.95 -3.39
N GLU A 7 -5.00 -16.04 -3.64
CA GLU A 7 -4.41 -17.04 -4.53
C GLU A 7 -4.83 -18.46 -4.15
N SER A 8 -5.06 -19.29 -5.17
CA SER A 8 -5.43 -20.69 -4.98
C SER A 8 -4.38 -21.41 -4.13
N GLY A 9 -4.82 -21.96 -3.00
CA GLY A 9 -3.92 -22.66 -2.06
C GLY A 9 -3.20 -21.76 -1.06
N PHE A 10 -3.38 -20.43 -1.06
CA PHE A 10 -2.82 -19.55 -0.03
C PHE A 10 -3.36 -19.93 1.36
N ILE A 11 -4.67 -19.80 1.57
CA ILE A 11 -5.40 -20.51 2.65
C ILE A 11 -6.02 -21.75 2.02
N ASN A 12 -5.85 -22.91 2.65
CA ASN A 12 -6.49 -24.14 2.18
C ASN A 12 -7.97 -24.11 2.61
N ARG A 13 -8.85 -23.90 1.63
CA ARG A 13 -10.29 -23.73 1.84
C ARG A 13 -11.08 -25.03 1.62
N GLY A 14 -10.41 -26.13 1.29
CA GLY A 14 -11.06 -27.38 0.89
C GLY A 14 -11.82 -27.25 -0.43
N LEU A 15 -12.68 -28.23 -0.72
CA LEU A 15 -13.61 -28.17 -1.85
C LEU A 15 -14.80 -27.28 -1.48
N VAL A 16 -14.92 -26.14 -2.15
CA VAL A 16 -15.98 -25.17 -1.95
C VAL A 16 -16.77 -25.04 -3.24
N ASP A 17 -18.09 -25.16 -3.15
CA ASP A 17 -18.97 -24.90 -4.29
C ASP A 17 -19.01 -23.39 -4.57
N SER A 18 -18.30 -22.97 -5.61
CA SER A 18 -18.22 -21.56 -6.03
C SER A 18 -19.53 -21.05 -6.63
N SER A 19 -20.47 -21.94 -6.98
CA SER A 19 -21.77 -21.56 -7.55
C SER A 19 -22.78 -21.08 -6.52
N ARG A 20 -22.49 -21.21 -5.22
CA ARG A 20 -23.41 -20.88 -4.12
C ARG A 20 -23.93 -19.44 -4.12
N LEU A 21 -23.16 -18.50 -4.68
CA LEU A 21 -23.56 -17.10 -4.80
C LEU A 21 -24.05 -16.72 -6.20
N CYS A 22 -23.91 -17.60 -7.18
CA CYS A 22 -24.30 -17.33 -8.57
C CYS A 22 -25.81 -17.09 -8.69
N GLY A 23 -26.18 -15.97 -9.33
CA GLY A 23 -27.57 -15.62 -9.61
C GLY A 23 -28.40 -15.20 -8.40
N LYS A 24 -27.80 -15.11 -7.20
CA LYS A 24 -28.52 -14.65 -5.99
C LYS A 24 -28.66 -13.13 -6.00
N SER A 25 -29.77 -12.63 -5.46
CA SER A 25 -29.86 -11.22 -5.09
C SER A 25 -28.95 -10.92 -3.89
N VAL A 26 -28.63 -9.64 -3.67
CA VAL A 26 -27.81 -9.20 -2.52
C VAL A 26 -28.45 -9.67 -1.21
N ASP A 27 -29.77 -9.54 -1.08
CA ASP A 27 -30.49 -9.94 0.14
C ASP A 27 -30.50 -11.45 0.39
N GLU A 28 -30.55 -12.26 -0.68
CA GLU A 28 -30.43 -13.72 -0.58
C GLU A 28 -29.01 -14.14 -0.20
N ALA A 29 -28.01 -13.49 -0.77
CA ALA A 29 -26.61 -13.75 -0.45
C ALA A 29 -26.29 -13.39 1.00
N CYS A 30 -26.75 -12.24 1.50
CA CYS A 30 -26.59 -11.88 2.91
C CYS A 30 -27.22 -12.94 3.84
N ARG A 31 -28.48 -13.31 3.62
CA ARG A 31 -29.17 -14.34 4.44
C ARG A 31 -28.44 -15.67 4.41
N LEU A 32 -27.88 -16.05 3.25
CA LEU A 32 -27.09 -17.27 3.13
C LEU A 32 -25.81 -17.18 3.97
N LEU A 33 -25.05 -16.08 3.85
CA LEU A 33 -23.80 -15.90 4.59
C LEU A 33 -24.02 -15.78 6.10
N GLU A 34 -25.10 -15.14 6.53
CA GLU A 34 -25.50 -15.04 7.95
C GLU A 34 -25.81 -16.42 8.56
N SER A 35 -26.27 -17.38 7.76
CA SER A 35 -26.56 -18.76 8.22
C SER A 35 -25.32 -19.66 8.31
N MET A 36 -24.17 -19.22 7.79
CA MET A 36 -22.94 -19.99 7.69
C MET A 36 -22.03 -19.73 8.91
N SER A 37 -21.16 -20.70 9.21
CA SER A 37 -19.99 -20.40 10.03
C SER A 37 -19.08 -19.37 9.32
N PHE A 38 -18.24 -18.67 10.08
CA PHE A 38 -17.27 -17.72 9.51
C PHE A 38 -16.44 -18.36 8.38
N ASP A 39 -15.99 -19.60 8.59
CA ASP A 39 -15.14 -20.31 7.64
C ASP A 39 -15.85 -20.65 6.35
N GLU A 40 -17.10 -21.12 6.43
CA GLU A 40 -17.92 -21.41 5.27
C GLU A 40 -18.24 -20.14 4.48
N ALA A 41 -18.60 -19.05 5.16
CA ALA A 41 -18.87 -17.76 4.52
C ALA A 41 -17.61 -17.23 3.81
N TYR A 42 -16.48 -17.20 4.52
CA TYR A 42 -15.22 -16.69 3.97
C TYR A 42 -14.72 -17.55 2.80
N ASN A 43 -14.82 -18.86 2.91
CA ASN A 43 -14.45 -19.79 1.85
C ASN A 43 -15.35 -19.65 0.62
N THR A 44 -16.68 -19.53 0.83
CA THR A 44 -17.67 -19.36 -0.24
C THR A 44 -17.41 -18.10 -1.06
N VAL A 45 -17.19 -16.96 -0.39
CA VAL A 45 -16.94 -15.69 -1.05
C VAL A 45 -15.60 -15.69 -1.79
N SER A 46 -14.56 -16.28 -1.17
CA SER A 46 -13.24 -16.43 -1.81
C SER A 46 -13.33 -17.27 -3.08
N ALA A 47 -14.07 -18.39 -3.04
CA ALA A 47 -14.23 -19.29 -4.18
C ALA A 47 -15.06 -18.64 -5.30
N TYR A 48 -16.14 -17.94 -4.95
CA TYR A 48 -16.95 -17.18 -5.90
C TYR A 48 -16.12 -16.10 -6.61
N MET A 49 -15.33 -15.31 -5.87
CA MET A 49 -14.46 -14.30 -6.47
C MET A 49 -13.39 -14.92 -7.38
N ARG A 50 -12.74 -16.00 -6.93
CA ARG A 50 -11.73 -16.70 -7.72
C ARG A 50 -12.31 -17.19 -9.06
N GLN A 51 -13.48 -17.83 -9.02
CA GLN A 51 -14.18 -18.25 -10.24
C GLN A 51 -14.51 -17.06 -11.16
N ALA A 52 -14.96 -15.94 -10.60
CA ALA A 52 -15.26 -14.75 -11.39
C ALA A 52 -14.02 -14.15 -12.07
N ILE A 53 -12.87 -14.14 -11.37
CA ILE A 53 -11.57 -13.75 -11.96
C ILE A 53 -11.21 -14.68 -13.11
N ASP A 54 -11.26 -15.99 -12.90
CA ASP A 54 -10.91 -16.98 -13.91
C ASP A 54 -11.84 -16.93 -15.14
N ALA A 55 -13.11 -16.57 -14.93
CA ALA A 55 -14.12 -16.39 -15.98
C ALA A 55 -14.09 -15.02 -16.67
N GLY A 56 -13.27 -14.07 -16.20
CA GLY A 56 -13.21 -12.70 -16.75
C GLY A 56 -14.36 -11.78 -16.32
N ASN A 57 -15.15 -12.16 -15.32
CA ASN A 57 -16.32 -11.42 -14.81
C ASN A 57 -16.05 -10.81 -13.42
N ALA A 58 -14.79 -10.45 -13.14
CA ALA A 58 -14.38 -10.02 -11.80
C ALA A 58 -15.07 -8.71 -11.36
N ASP A 59 -15.34 -7.79 -12.28
CA ASP A 59 -15.96 -6.49 -11.95
C ASP A 59 -17.38 -6.67 -11.40
N ASP A 60 -18.18 -7.58 -11.97
CA ASP A 60 -19.52 -7.90 -11.49
C ASP A 60 -19.47 -8.52 -10.09
N ALA A 61 -18.55 -9.46 -9.86
CA ALA A 61 -18.37 -10.09 -8.55
C ALA A 61 -17.87 -9.09 -7.50
N ILE A 62 -16.98 -8.16 -7.88
CA ILE A 62 -16.53 -7.05 -7.03
C ILE A 62 -17.71 -6.16 -6.66
N GLY A 63 -18.52 -5.75 -7.63
CA GLY A 63 -19.72 -4.95 -7.39
C GLY A 63 -20.70 -5.65 -6.46
N PHE A 64 -20.95 -6.93 -6.69
CA PHE A 64 -21.86 -7.75 -5.90
C PHE A 64 -21.39 -7.91 -4.45
N ILE A 65 -20.14 -8.32 -4.22
CA ILE A 65 -19.60 -8.49 -2.87
C ILE A 65 -19.50 -7.14 -2.14
N THR A 66 -19.18 -6.06 -2.85
CA THR A 66 -19.16 -4.70 -2.28
C THR A 66 -20.56 -4.29 -1.82
N ALA A 67 -21.59 -4.59 -2.61
CA ALA A 67 -22.98 -4.31 -2.23
C ALA A 67 -23.38 -5.09 -0.97
N ILE A 68 -23.05 -6.38 -0.88
CA ILE A 68 -23.25 -7.19 0.33
C ILE A 68 -22.53 -6.56 1.54
N ALA A 69 -21.27 -6.19 1.38
CA ALA A 69 -20.45 -5.61 2.46
C ALA A 69 -20.92 -4.20 2.89
N SER A 70 -21.67 -3.48 2.04
CA SER A 70 -22.17 -2.14 2.35
C SER A 70 -23.45 -2.14 3.19
N ILE A 71 -24.13 -3.28 3.28
CA ILE A 71 -25.34 -3.43 4.07
C ILE A 71 -24.94 -3.41 5.55
N ASP A 72 -25.58 -2.53 6.31
CA ASP A 72 -25.42 -2.45 7.76
C ASP A 72 -26.67 -3.04 8.42
N ARG A 73 -26.66 -4.35 8.69
CA ARG A 73 -27.76 -5.01 9.40
C ARG A 73 -27.41 -5.21 10.85
N SER A 74 -28.44 -5.09 11.69
CA SER A 74 -28.33 -5.41 13.10
C SER A 74 -27.99 -6.90 13.26
N GLY A 75 -26.84 -7.20 13.87
CA GLY A 75 -26.37 -8.57 14.11
C GLY A 75 -25.29 -9.07 13.14
N ASP A 76 -24.90 -8.29 12.13
CA ASP A 76 -23.83 -8.69 11.19
C ASP A 76 -22.51 -8.96 11.90
N ASP A 77 -21.88 -10.10 11.60
CA ASP A 77 -20.53 -10.36 12.05
C ASP A 77 -19.56 -9.43 11.30
N ILE A 78 -19.06 -8.42 12.02
CA ILE A 78 -18.07 -7.44 11.54
C ILE A 78 -16.87 -8.12 10.88
N VAL A 79 -16.46 -9.29 11.35
CA VAL A 79 -15.32 -10.04 10.78
C VAL A 79 -15.68 -10.68 9.44
N VAL A 80 -16.92 -11.15 9.25
CA VAL A 80 -17.40 -11.61 7.93
C VAL A 80 -17.41 -10.43 6.96
N ARG A 81 -17.95 -9.27 7.37
CA ARG A 81 -17.94 -8.06 6.54
C ARG A 81 -16.52 -7.63 6.16
N ALA A 82 -15.58 -7.64 7.11
CA ALA A 82 -14.18 -7.36 6.83
C ALA A 82 -13.56 -8.40 5.88
N ALA A 83 -13.96 -9.68 5.96
CA ALA A 83 -13.51 -10.73 5.04
C ALA A 83 -14.01 -10.48 3.60
N LEU A 84 -15.25 -10.02 3.42
CA LEU A 84 -15.78 -9.62 2.11
C LEU A 84 -14.92 -8.52 1.48
N MET A 85 -14.64 -7.46 2.26
CA MET A 85 -13.82 -6.34 1.82
C MET A 85 -12.37 -6.76 1.51
N GLN A 86 -11.82 -7.68 2.31
CA GLN A 86 -10.51 -8.26 2.08
C GLN A 86 -10.46 -9.01 0.74
N VAL A 87 -11.43 -9.89 0.45
CA VAL A 87 -11.50 -10.63 -0.83
C VAL A 87 -11.59 -9.69 -2.02
N VAL A 88 -12.42 -8.65 -1.92
CA VAL A 88 -12.52 -7.60 -2.96
C VAL A 88 -11.19 -6.88 -3.15
N ALA A 89 -10.52 -6.49 -2.06
CA ALA A 89 -9.23 -5.84 -2.15
C ALA A 89 -8.16 -6.72 -2.81
N ALA A 90 -8.09 -7.99 -2.44
CA ALA A 90 -7.16 -8.94 -3.06
C ALA A 90 -7.43 -9.10 -4.58
N ALA A 91 -8.71 -9.18 -4.98
CA ALA A 91 -9.09 -9.21 -6.40
C ALA A 91 -8.64 -7.93 -7.14
N LEU A 92 -8.87 -6.76 -6.55
CA LEU A 92 -8.44 -5.47 -7.12
C LEU A 92 -6.91 -5.40 -7.31
N ILE A 93 -6.13 -5.95 -6.39
CA ILE A 93 -4.66 -6.05 -6.53
C ILE A 93 -4.27 -6.90 -7.74
N GLU A 94 -4.91 -8.06 -7.92
CA GLU A 94 -4.66 -8.96 -9.05
C GLU A 94 -4.97 -8.27 -10.38
N LEU A 95 -6.11 -7.57 -10.45
CA LEU A 95 -6.54 -6.78 -11.60
C LEU A 95 -5.70 -5.50 -11.82
N GLY A 96 -4.90 -5.09 -10.83
CA GLY A 96 -4.00 -3.94 -10.91
C GLY A 96 -4.57 -2.61 -10.44
N ASP A 97 -5.79 -2.61 -9.91
CA ASP A 97 -6.41 -1.43 -9.32
C ASP A 97 -5.94 -1.24 -7.87
N SER A 98 -4.72 -0.72 -7.74
CA SER A 98 -4.04 -0.58 -6.45
C SER A 98 -4.70 0.47 -5.55
N ASP A 99 -5.35 1.49 -6.12
CA ASP A 99 -5.95 2.58 -5.36
C ASP A 99 -7.27 2.17 -4.72
N ARG A 100 -8.15 1.48 -5.46
CA ARG A 100 -9.36 0.89 -4.87
C ARG A 100 -9.02 -0.21 -3.87
N ALA A 101 -7.99 -1.02 -4.14
CA ALA A 101 -7.52 -2.02 -3.20
C ALA A 101 -7.05 -1.39 -1.87
N LEU A 102 -6.24 -0.34 -1.94
CA LEU A 102 -5.72 0.36 -0.78
C LEU A 102 -6.86 0.97 0.07
N ALA A 103 -7.86 1.56 -0.57
CA ALA A 103 -9.04 2.09 0.10
C ALA A 103 -9.83 0.96 0.79
N GLY A 104 -10.11 -0.14 0.07
CA GLY A 104 -10.82 -1.30 0.61
C GLY A 104 -10.10 -1.96 1.79
N ILE A 105 -8.77 -2.12 1.72
CA ILE A 105 -7.96 -2.62 2.85
C ILE A 105 -8.08 -1.69 4.05
N THR A 106 -7.99 -0.37 3.82
CA THR A 106 -8.08 0.62 4.88
C THR A 106 -9.42 0.55 5.61
N ASP A 107 -10.52 0.45 4.87
CA ASP A 107 -11.85 0.37 5.46
C ASP A 107 -12.08 -0.96 6.19
N ALA A 108 -11.58 -2.08 5.64
CA ALA A 108 -11.60 -3.37 6.33
C ALA A 108 -10.81 -3.34 7.65
N LEU A 109 -9.61 -2.72 7.65
CA LEU A 109 -8.81 -2.53 8.85
C LEU A 109 -9.51 -1.61 9.87
N ARG A 110 -10.24 -0.58 9.43
CA ARG A 110 -11.04 0.27 10.33
C ARG A 110 -12.17 -0.51 10.99
N LEU A 111 -12.86 -1.37 10.25
CA LEU A 111 -13.87 -2.27 10.81
C LEU A 111 -13.27 -3.19 11.88
N LEU A 112 -12.14 -3.83 11.56
CA LEU A 112 -11.45 -4.70 12.53
C LEU A 112 -10.94 -3.93 13.76
N ALA A 113 -10.50 -2.68 13.60
CA ALA A 113 -10.09 -1.84 14.73
C ALA A 113 -11.24 -1.59 15.71
N GLY A 114 -12.48 -1.49 15.21
CA GLY A 114 -13.69 -1.38 16.05
C GLY A 114 -13.94 -2.61 16.93
N VAL A 115 -13.43 -3.78 16.55
CA VAL A 115 -13.57 -5.05 17.29
C VAL A 115 -12.23 -5.65 17.71
N GLN A 116 -11.19 -4.82 17.87
CA GLN A 116 -9.80 -5.25 18.13
C GLN A 116 -9.60 -6.12 19.38
N LYS A 117 -10.57 -6.17 20.31
CA LYS A 117 -10.54 -7.07 21.48
C LYS A 117 -10.83 -8.52 21.12
N ARG A 118 -11.44 -8.79 19.95
CA ARG A 118 -11.68 -10.14 19.43
C ARG A 118 -10.36 -10.78 19.04
N LYS A 119 -10.15 -12.04 19.45
CA LYS A 119 -8.89 -12.78 19.24
C LYS A 119 -9.09 -14.16 18.61
N ASP A 120 -10.27 -14.42 18.04
CA ASP A 120 -10.56 -15.70 17.42
C ASP A 120 -9.84 -15.91 16.09
N ALA A 121 -9.93 -17.14 15.57
CA ALA A 121 -9.25 -17.52 14.34
C ALA A 121 -9.72 -16.68 13.13
N GLY A 122 -11.02 -16.38 13.05
CA GLY A 122 -11.58 -15.57 11.97
C GLY A 122 -10.98 -14.17 11.93
N PHE A 123 -10.99 -13.45 13.05
CA PHE A 123 -10.40 -12.11 13.15
C PHE A 123 -8.91 -12.12 12.76
N LYS A 124 -8.13 -13.07 13.31
CA LYS A 124 -6.70 -13.19 13.02
C LYS A 124 -6.45 -13.48 11.54
N SER A 125 -7.25 -14.35 10.92
CA SER A 125 -7.08 -14.76 9.52
C SER A 125 -7.33 -13.62 8.54
N VAL A 126 -8.37 -12.81 8.76
CA VAL A 126 -8.69 -11.64 7.93
C VAL A 126 -7.64 -10.55 8.13
N LEU A 127 -7.26 -10.26 9.38
CA LEU A 127 -6.21 -9.28 9.66
C LEU A 127 -4.88 -9.66 9.00
N ALA A 128 -4.49 -10.94 9.07
CA ALA A 128 -3.25 -11.42 8.47
C ALA A 128 -3.28 -11.32 6.92
N ALA A 129 -4.41 -11.64 6.30
CA ALA A 129 -4.61 -11.51 4.85
C ALA A 129 -4.50 -10.06 4.39
N LEU A 130 -5.21 -9.14 5.07
CA LEU A 130 -5.16 -7.70 4.79
C LEU A 130 -3.73 -7.14 4.90
N LEU A 131 -2.98 -7.54 5.94
CA LEU A 131 -1.61 -7.08 6.12
C LEU A 131 -0.65 -7.66 5.07
N TYR A 132 -0.85 -8.91 4.65
CA TYR A 132 -0.09 -9.51 3.56
C TYR A 132 -0.31 -8.76 2.23
N ASP A 133 -1.58 -8.51 1.88
CA ASP A 133 -1.94 -7.80 0.65
C ASP A 133 -1.48 -6.33 0.68
N LEU A 134 -1.57 -5.67 1.83
CA LEU A 134 -1.06 -4.32 2.01
C LEU A 134 0.47 -4.27 1.88
N ALA A 135 1.18 -5.27 2.38
CA ALA A 135 2.63 -5.38 2.21
C ALA A 135 3.00 -5.49 0.74
N PHE A 136 2.23 -6.23 -0.05
CA PHE A 136 2.42 -6.32 -1.50
C PHE A 136 2.26 -4.94 -2.17
N LEU A 137 1.23 -4.18 -1.81
CA LEU A 137 1.03 -2.81 -2.33
C LEU A 137 2.21 -1.88 -2.02
N HIS A 138 2.72 -1.91 -0.77
CA HIS A 138 3.91 -1.15 -0.40
C HIS A 138 5.16 -1.63 -1.15
N ALA A 139 5.33 -2.94 -1.32
CA ALA A 139 6.46 -3.51 -2.06
C ALA A 139 6.46 -3.09 -3.53
N ALA A 140 5.29 -3.04 -4.18
CA ALA A 140 5.13 -2.55 -5.54
C ALA A 140 5.55 -1.08 -5.68
N ARG A 141 5.39 -0.28 -4.61
CA ARG A 141 5.85 1.12 -4.51
C ARG A 141 7.30 1.25 -4.02
N ASN A 142 8.02 0.13 -3.86
CA ASN A 142 9.38 0.06 -3.31
C ASN A 142 9.49 0.51 -1.83
N GLU A 143 8.39 0.53 -1.09
CA GLU A 143 8.32 0.95 0.31
C GLU A 143 8.58 -0.25 1.25
N TYR A 144 9.73 -0.91 1.06
CA TYR A 144 9.99 -2.22 1.68
C TYR A 144 10.01 -2.19 3.21
N ARG A 145 10.36 -1.06 3.84
CA ARG A 145 10.30 -0.93 5.31
C ARG A 145 8.87 -0.96 5.83
N ALA A 146 7.91 -0.41 5.09
CA ALA A 146 6.49 -0.47 5.45
C ALA A 146 5.95 -1.89 5.24
N ALA A 147 6.28 -2.51 4.10
CA ALA A 147 5.92 -3.89 3.79
C ALA A 147 6.45 -4.89 4.83
N GLU A 148 7.69 -4.73 5.26
CA GLU A 148 8.34 -5.55 6.30
C GLU A 148 7.51 -5.58 7.59
N ARG A 149 7.14 -4.41 8.13
CA ARG A 149 6.34 -4.30 9.37
C ARG A 149 5.01 -5.05 9.27
N MET A 150 4.40 -5.04 8.10
CA MET A 150 3.11 -5.71 7.85
C MET A 150 3.29 -7.23 7.76
N LEU A 151 4.33 -7.69 7.06
CA LEU A 151 4.66 -9.10 6.96
C LEU A 151 5.07 -9.70 8.30
N ASP A 152 5.81 -8.98 9.15
CA ASP A 152 6.16 -9.45 10.51
C ASP A 152 4.91 -9.78 11.33
N LYS A 153 3.90 -8.91 11.26
CA LYS A 153 2.63 -9.12 11.97
C LYS A 153 1.80 -10.22 11.31
N ALA A 154 1.67 -10.22 9.99
CA ALA A 154 0.96 -11.27 9.26
C ALA A 154 1.56 -12.66 9.55
N MET A 155 2.89 -12.75 9.59
CA MET A 155 3.63 -13.97 9.88
C MET A 155 3.34 -14.47 11.29
N THR A 156 3.37 -13.57 12.29
CA THR A 156 3.03 -13.91 13.68
C THR A 156 1.59 -14.44 13.80
N LEU A 157 0.64 -13.84 13.07
CA LEU A 157 -0.76 -14.25 13.07
C LEU A 157 -0.94 -15.62 12.40
N TYR A 158 -0.37 -15.82 11.21
CA TYR A 158 -0.46 -17.10 10.49
C TYR A 158 0.31 -18.23 11.19
N ALA A 159 1.41 -17.94 11.89
CA ALA A 159 2.09 -18.91 12.74
C ALA A 159 1.13 -19.43 13.84
N SER A 160 0.50 -18.52 14.59
CA SER A 160 -0.47 -18.87 15.64
C SER A 160 -1.70 -19.61 15.09
N LEU A 161 -2.15 -19.28 13.86
CA LEU A 161 -3.24 -20.00 13.21
C LEU A 161 -2.82 -21.41 12.78
N ALA A 162 -1.63 -21.55 12.21
CA ALA A 162 -1.10 -22.83 11.74
C ALA A 162 -0.76 -23.78 12.90
N GLU A 163 -0.42 -23.28 14.09
CA GLU A 163 -0.27 -24.10 15.30
C GLU A 163 -1.57 -24.83 15.68
N ASN A 164 -2.72 -24.20 15.47
CA ASN A 164 -4.03 -24.74 15.86
C ASN A 164 -4.76 -25.47 14.71
N SER A 165 -4.51 -25.06 13.47
CA SER A 165 -5.18 -25.61 12.27
C SER A 165 -4.19 -25.64 11.09
N PRO A 166 -3.15 -26.48 11.15
CA PRO A 166 -2.08 -26.53 10.15
C PRO A 166 -2.59 -26.89 8.75
N GLU A 167 -3.59 -27.78 8.65
CA GLU A 167 -4.22 -28.19 7.39
C GLU A 167 -4.78 -27.00 6.60
N ARG A 168 -5.17 -25.93 7.30
CA ARG A 168 -5.75 -24.73 6.70
C ARG A 168 -4.74 -23.62 6.45
N TYR A 169 -3.86 -23.36 7.41
CA TYR A 169 -3.04 -22.14 7.44
C TYR A 169 -1.54 -22.34 7.21
N ALA A 170 -1.04 -23.58 7.15
CA ALA A 170 0.39 -23.82 6.94
C ALA A 170 0.91 -23.21 5.63
N SER A 171 0.15 -23.32 4.54
CA SER A 171 0.50 -22.72 3.25
C SER A 171 0.59 -21.18 3.34
N ALA A 172 -0.38 -20.54 3.97
CA ALA A 172 -0.38 -19.08 4.15
C ALA A 172 0.85 -18.63 4.94
N HIS A 173 1.18 -19.35 6.02
CA HIS A 173 2.36 -19.05 6.83
C HIS A 173 3.66 -19.13 6.02
N VAL A 174 3.84 -20.17 5.20
CA VAL A 174 5.01 -20.33 4.32
C VAL A 174 5.06 -19.22 3.26
N ASN A 175 3.92 -18.87 2.65
CA ASN A 175 3.86 -17.79 1.67
C ASN A 175 4.25 -16.44 2.27
N VAL A 176 3.82 -16.13 3.50
CA VAL A 176 4.21 -14.91 4.21
C VAL A 176 5.72 -14.91 4.52
N MET A 177 6.29 -16.04 4.94
CA MET A 177 7.75 -16.18 5.16
C MET A 177 8.56 -15.96 3.87
N ASN A 178 8.10 -16.51 2.75
CA ASN A 178 8.74 -16.32 1.44
C ASN A 178 8.67 -14.86 0.99
N ALA A 179 7.51 -14.23 1.14
CA ALA A 179 7.32 -12.80 0.87
C ALA A 179 8.26 -11.96 1.75
N ALA A 180 8.30 -12.21 3.06
CA ALA A 180 9.15 -11.49 4.00
C ALA A 180 10.63 -11.60 3.59
N THR A 181 11.10 -12.81 3.27
CA THR A 181 12.47 -13.04 2.79
C THR A 181 12.81 -12.22 1.54
N SER A 182 11.89 -12.18 0.57
CA SER A 182 12.05 -11.38 -0.65
C SER A 182 12.11 -9.87 -0.36
N ILE A 183 11.25 -9.39 0.55
CA ILE A 183 11.20 -7.98 0.96
C ILE A 183 12.45 -7.59 1.74
N TYR A 184 12.93 -8.39 2.68
CA TYR A 184 14.17 -8.11 3.42
C TYR A 184 15.36 -7.99 2.47
N ARG A 185 15.50 -8.91 1.51
CA ARG A 185 16.57 -8.85 0.49
C ARG A 185 16.48 -7.56 -0.34
N SER A 186 15.27 -7.18 -0.74
CA SER A 186 15.05 -5.97 -1.53
C SER A 186 15.34 -4.70 -0.75
N ARG A 187 15.00 -4.66 0.55
CA ARG A 187 15.36 -3.57 1.46
C ARG A 187 16.87 -3.44 1.64
N ILE A 188 17.58 -4.56 1.84
CA ILE A 188 19.05 -4.55 1.93
C ILE A 188 19.66 -3.98 0.64
N ARG A 189 19.17 -4.40 -0.53
CA ARG A 189 19.62 -3.83 -1.82
C ARG A 189 19.39 -2.32 -1.91
N GLN A 190 18.25 -1.81 -1.46
CA GLN A 190 18.00 -0.36 -1.43
C GLN A 190 18.95 0.39 -0.50
N VAL A 191 19.23 -0.16 0.69
CA VAL A 191 20.19 0.45 1.63
C VAL A 191 21.59 0.49 1.02
N ASN A 192 22.02 -0.59 0.37
CA ASN A 192 23.31 -0.64 -0.33
C ASN A 192 23.34 0.36 -1.50
N MET A 193 22.26 0.48 -2.26
CA MET A 193 22.14 1.46 -3.35
C MET A 193 22.26 2.90 -2.82
N LEU A 194 21.63 3.21 -1.69
CA LEU A 194 21.75 4.52 -1.05
C LEU A 194 23.21 4.82 -0.68
N ALA A 195 23.95 3.85 -0.14
CA ALA A 195 25.37 4.00 0.17
C ALA A 195 26.20 4.29 -1.09
N HIS A 196 25.92 3.62 -2.22
CA HIS A 196 26.58 3.93 -3.49
C HIS A 196 26.29 5.35 -3.98
N TYR A 197 25.04 5.82 -3.89
CA TYR A 197 24.71 7.19 -4.27
C TYR A 197 25.41 8.22 -3.37
N GLN A 198 25.54 7.95 -2.07
CA GLN A 198 26.30 8.82 -1.16
C GLN A 198 27.76 8.99 -1.56
N VAL A 199 28.42 7.91 -2.00
CA VAL A 199 29.80 7.94 -2.52
C VAL A 199 29.88 8.69 -3.85
N ALA A 200 28.91 8.50 -4.74
CA ALA A 200 28.86 9.25 -6.00
C ALA A 200 28.67 10.76 -5.75
N THR A 201 27.77 11.12 -4.83
CA THR A 201 27.51 12.51 -4.45
C THR A 201 28.73 13.19 -3.84
N SER A 202 29.50 12.51 -2.98
CA SER A 202 30.74 13.08 -2.43
C SER A 202 31.76 13.38 -3.54
N THR A 203 31.89 12.48 -4.51
CA THR A 203 32.73 12.66 -5.70
C THR A 203 32.26 13.83 -6.56
N TYR A 204 30.96 13.90 -6.85
CA TYR A 204 30.41 15.00 -7.65
C TYR A 204 30.46 16.34 -6.94
N LEU A 205 30.38 16.37 -5.61
CA LEU A 205 30.50 17.60 -4.83
C LEU A 205 31.90 18.21 -4.96
N ALA A 206 32.95 17.38 -4.92
CA ALA A 206 34.32 17.83 -5.18
C ALA A 206 34.47 18.38 -6.60
N ASN A 207 33.89 17.71 -7.59
CA ASN A 207 33.95 18.14 -8.99
C ASN A 207 33.10 19.39 -9.26
N ALA A 208 31.95 19.54 -8.62
CA ALA A 208 31.07 20.69 -8.77
C ALA A 208 31.64 21.97 -8.13
N ALA A 209 32.61 21.85 -7.21
CA ALA A 209 33.36 22.99 -6.71
C ALA A 209 34.12 23.73 -7.83
N THR A 210 34.43 23.05 -8.93
CA THR A 210 35.04 23.64 -10.14
C THR A 210 34.05 24.48 -10.97
N GLY A 211 32.75 24.46 -10.65
CA GLY A 211 31.72 25.27 -11.29
C GLY A 211 31.20 24.74 -12.63
N ALA A 212 31.70 23.61 -13.13
CA ALA A 212 31.28 23.06 -14.42
C ALA A 212 29.79 22.65 -14.42
N PRO A 213 28.95 23.18 -15.33
CA PRO A 213 27.50 22.88 -15.37
C PRO A 213 27.19 21.38 -15.43
N ALA A 214 27.98 20.61 -16.18
CA ALA A 214 27.84 19.16 -16.27
C ALA A 214 28.08 18.45 -14.92
N ALA A 215 29.04 18.92 -14.12
CA ALA A 215 29.32 18.37 -12.80
C ALA A 215 28.19 18.70 -11.81
N VAL A 216 27.69 19.93 -11.84
CA VAL A 216 26.53 20.33 -11.02
C VAL A 216 25.28 19.51 -11.39
N ASN A 217 25.05 19.28 -12.68
CA ASN A 217 23.93 18.46 -13.14
C ASN A 217 24.01 17.01 -12.63
N ARG A 218 25.19 16.38 -12.68
CA ARG A 218 25.38 15.03 -12.13
C ARG A 218 25.21 14.99 -10.61
N LEU A 219 25.67 16.04 -9.91
CA LEU A 219 25.46 16.18 -8.47
C LEU A 219 23.95 16.23 -8.14
N VAL A 220 23.19 17.06 -8.86
CA VAL A 220 21.73 17.16 -8.69
C VAL A 220 21.06 15.81 -8.93
N ASP A 221 21.42 15.07 -9.98
CA ASP A 221 20.86 13.73 -10.23
C ASP A 221 21.13 12.76 -9.09
N SER A 222 22.36 12.79 -8.54
CA SER A 222 22.74 11.95 -7.40
C SER A 222 21.95 12.31 -6.14
N LEU A 223 21.83 13.61 -5.82
CA LEU A 223 21.04 14.09 -4.69
C LEU A 223 19.55 13.71 -4.80
N VAL A 224 18.98 13.78 -6.02
CA VAL A 224 17.59 13.38 -6.27
C VAL A 224 17.40 11.88 -6.10
N LYS A 225 18.34 11.05 -6.58
CA LYS A 225 18.31 9.59 -6.39
C LYS A 225 18.47 9.18 -4.92
N GLU A 226 19.33 9.87 -4.16
CA GLU A 226 19.43 9.68 -2.71
C GLU A 226 18.10 10.02 -2.03
N ALA A 227 17.51 11.17 -2.35
CA ALA A 227 16.25 11.60 -1.77
C ALA A 227 15.10 10.63 -2.07
N ASP A 228 14.98 10.15 -3.32
CA ASP A 228 13.99 9.16 -3.71
C ASP A 228 14.16 7.84 -2.93
N THR A 229 15.40 7.37 -2.80
CA THR A 229 15.71 6.16 -2.02
C THR A 229 15.40 6.36 -0.52
N LEU A 230 15.67 7.55 0.02
CA LEU A 230 15.32 7.90 1.39
C LEU A 230 13.81 7.94 1.63
N LEU A 231 13.02 8.44 0.67
CA LEU A 231 11.55 8.42 0.76
C LEU A 231 11.02 6.98 0.82
N LYS A 232 11.53 6.08 -0.01
CA LYS A 232 11.21 4.64 -0.02
C LYS A 232 11.59 3.93 1.29
N LEU A 233 12.61 4.43 1.99
CA LEU A 233 13.05 3.95 3.31
C LEU A 233 12.31 4.60 4.49
N ASP A 234 11.28 5.41 4.24
CA ASP A 234 10.53 6.15 5.26
C ASP A 234 11.41 7.16 6.02
N ARG A 235 12.36 7.80 5.31
CA ARG A 235 13.32 8.80 5.82
C ARG A 235 13.08 10.18 5.21
N SER A 236 11.83 10.64 5.26
CA SER A 236 11.37 11.91 4.65
C SER A 236 12.16 13.15 5.09
N ARG A 237 12.50 13.25 6.38
CA ARG A 237 13.30 14.38 6.91
C ARG A 237 14.65 14.51 6.25
N GLU A 238 15.30 13.39 5.93
CA GLU A 238 16.58 13.41 5.24
C GLU A 238 16.40 13.75 3.77
N ALA A 239 15.41 13.14 3.10
CA ALA A 239 15.07 13.46 1.71
C ALA A 239 14.87 14.97 1.49
N VAL A 240 14.16 15.65 2.41
CA VAL A 240 13.99 17.13 2.38
C VAL A 240 15.35 17.85 2.30
N ARG A 241 16.35 17.43 3.08
CA ARG A 241 17.69 18.07 3.07
C ARG A 241 18.37 17.92 1.71
N TYR A 242 18.27 16.75 1.10
CA TYR A 242 18.87 16.45 -0.21
C TYR A 242 18.17 17.20 -1.34
N LEU A 243 16.83 17.25 -1.32
CA LEU A 243 16.04 17.97 -2.32
C LEU A 243 16.24 19.49 -2.23
N SER A 244 16.29 20.06 -1.02
CA SER A 244 16.62 21.48 -0.84
C SER A 244 18.04 21.82 -1.34
N ARG A 245 19.01 20.91 -1.14
CA ARG A 245 20.35 21.08 -1.71
C ARG A 245 20.34 20.99 -3.23
N ALA A 246 19.59 20.05 -3.81
CA ALA A 246 19.45 19.90 -5.25
C ALA A 246 18.89 21.17 -5.90
N LEU A 247 17.84 21.77 -5.33
CA LEU A 247 17.30 23.05 -5.78
C LEU A 247 18.34 24.18 -5.71
N LYS A 248 19.06 24.30 -4.59
CA LYS A 248 20.14 25.29 -4.44
C LYS A 248 21.23 25.17 -5.51
N TYR A 249 21.53 23.96 -5.97
CA TYR A 249 22.49 23.75 -7.06
C TYR A 249 21.90 24.06 -8.44
N LEU A 250 20.63 23.74 -8.67
CA LEU A 250 19.93 24.13 -9.90
C LEU A 250 19.87 25.65 -10.06
N ASP A 251 19.59 26.38 -8.98
CA ASP A 251 19.57 27.86 -8.97
C ASP A 251 20.93 28.50 -9.25
N LYS A 252 22.05 27.76 -9.15
CA LYS A 252 23.38 28.28 -9.50
C LYS A 252 23.72 28.16 -10.99
N VAL A 253 23.01 27.28 -11.71
CA VAL A 253 23.32 26.94 -13.11
C VAL A 253 22.33 27.60 -14.05
N ASP A 254 21.10 27.80 -13.60
CA ASP A 254 20.02 28.35 -14.40
C ASP A 254 19.05 29.12 -13.49
N ASP A 255 18.77 30.38 -13.80
CA ASP A 255 17.81 31.20 -13.05
C ASP A 255 16.36 30.91 -13.44
N SER A 256 16.12 30.25 -14.58
CA SER A 256 14.78 29.92 -15.07
C SER A 256 14.14 28.77 -14.28
N PHE A 257 12.80 28.76 -14.22
CA PHE A 257 12.04 27.68 -13.58
C PHE A 257 11.78 26.54 -14.58
N THR A 258 12.73 25.62 -14.68
CA THR A 258 12.68 24.50 -15.62
C THR A 258 11.80 23.33 -15.13
N SER A 259 11.41 22.42 -16.03
CA SER A 259 10.70 21.18 -15.68
C SER A 259 11.47 20.32 -14.66
N ARG A 260 12.81 20.41 -14.67
CA ARG A 260 13.66 19.72 -13.69
C ARG A 260 13.53 20.34 -12.30
N LYS A 261 13.56 21.68 -12.18
CA LYS A 261 13.29 22.37 -10.91
C LYS A 261 11.89 22.03 -10.41
N LEU A 262 10.89 22.06 -11.29
CA LEU A 262 9.52 21.64 -10.98
C LEU A 262 9.48 20.23 -10.37
N ASN A 263 10.10 19.23 -11.02
CA ASN A 263 10.08 17.86 -10.51
C ASN A 263 10.73 17.74 -9.12
N VAL A 264 11.89 18.38 -8.91
CA VAL A 264 12.55 18.41 -7.58
C VAL A 264 11.70 19.12 -6.54
N SER A 265 11.02 20.22 -6.92
CA SER A 265 10.10 20.95 -6.03
C SER A 265 8.85 20.14 -5.68
N VAL A 266 8.29 19.36 -6.63
CA VAL A 266 7.17 18.44 -6.36
C VAL A 266 7.60 17.34 -5.39
N MET A 267 8.77 16.73 -5.61
CA MET A 267 9.35 15.74 -4.68
C MET A 267 9.58 16.33 -3.29
N LEU A 268 10.03 17.60 -3.21
CA LEU A 268 10.20 18.30 -1.93
C LEU A 268 8.86 18.54 -1.24
N GLY A 269 7.83 18.93 -1.99
CA GLY A 269 6.47 19.07 -1.51
C GLY A 269 5.91 17.79 -0.90
N ASP A 270 6.06 16.65 -1.60
CA ASP A 270 5.72 15.32 -1.09
C ASP A 270 6.54 14.95 0.17
N ALA A 271 7.86 15.13 0.13
CA ALA A 271 8.71 14.83 1.28
C ALA A 271 8.31 15.63 2.53
N LEU A 272 7.93 16.90 2.37
CA LEU A 272 7.42 17.76 3.44
C LEU A 272 6.01 17.33 3.92
N SER A 273 5.15 16.87 3.01
CA SER A 273 3.75 16.49 3.31
C SER A 273 3.67 15.23 4.18
N ARG A 274 4.63 14.31 4.03
CA ARG A 274 4.74 13.04 4.77
C ARG A 274 5.01 13.20 6.27
N ASN A 275 5.44 14.37 6.74
CA ASN A 275 5.69 14.61 8.16
C ASN A 275 4.70 15.66 8.70
N PHE A 276 4.02 15.33 9.80
CA PHE A 276 3.00 16.17 10.43
C PHE A 276 3.47 17.61 10.66
N SER A 277 4.69 17.83 11.17
CA SER A 277 5.20 19.17 11.48
C SER A 277 5.49 20.04 10.26
N THR A 278 5.69 19.43 9.08
CA THR A 278 5.99 20.14 7.83
C THR A 278 4.87 20.01 6.80
N ARG A 279 3.77 19.33 7.15
CA ARG A 279 2.75 18.93 6.17
C ARG A 279 2.12 20.11 5.45
N GLN A 280 1.68 21.11 6.21
CA GLN A 280 1.06 22.31 5.65
C GLN A 280 2.00 23.04 4.69
N LYS A 281 3.31 23.07 4.99
CA LYS A 281 4.32 23.67 4.10
C LYS A 281 4.45 22.87 2.80
N GLY A 282 4.47 21.55 2.88
CA GLY A 282 4.47 20.66 1.71
C GLY A 282 3.24 20.85 0.82
N VAL A 283 2.05 20.84 1.43
CA VAL A 283 0.78 21.06 0.70
C VAL A 283 0.72 22.44 0.07
N HIS A 284 1.15 23.49 0.78
CA HIS A 284 1.19 24.85 0.23
C HIS A 284 2.13 24.94 -0.97
N LEU A 285 3.33 24.34 -0.88
CA LEU A 285 4.27 24.25 -1.99
C LEU A 285 3.64 23.53 -3.19
N LEU A 286 3.04 22.36 -2.98
CA LEU A 286 2.38 21.59 -4.04
C LEU A 286 1.25 22.39 -4.72
N ARG A 287 0.41 23.10 -3.95
CA ARG A 287 -0.65 23.96 -4.50
C ARG A 287 -0.11 25.10 -5.35
N SER A 288 0.98 25.74 -4.92
CA SER A 288 1.66 26.77 -5.71
C SER A 288 2.20 26.21 -7.04
N LEU A 289 2.84 25.04 -6.99
CA LEU A 289 3.32 24.35 -8.19
C LEU A 289 2.16 23.97 -9.13
N LEU A 290 1.05 23.47 -8.59
CA LEU A 290 -0.14 23.13 -9.39
C LEU A 290 -0.67 24.33 -10.17
N GLN A 291 -0.73 25.52 -9.56
CA GLN A 291 -1.15 26.74 -10.26
C GLN A 291 -0.24 27.08 -11.43
N ASN A 292 1.07 26.85 -11.31
CA ASN A 292 2.02 27.09 -12.37
C ASN A 292 1.89 26.05 -13.50
N VAL A 293 1.77 24.76 -13.17
CA VAL A 293 1.64 23.67 -14.15
C VAL A 293 0.31 23.74 -14.91
N ARG A 294 -0.76 24.21 -14.29
CA ARG A 294 -2.04 24.46 -14.99
C ARG A 294 -1.91 25.45 -16.14
N LYS A 295 -0.96 26.39 -16.08
CA LYS A 295 -0.70 27.33 -17.18
C LYS A 295 -0.01 26.67 -18.38
N SER A 296 0.77 25.61 -18.16
CA SER A 296 1.44 24.87 -19.23
C SER A 296 0.59 23.73 -19.82
N GLY A 297 -0.53 23.37 -19.20
CA GLY A 297 -1.44 22.33 -19.69
C GLY A 297 -0.91 20.89 -19.55
N ASP A 298 0.05 20.65 -18.66
CA ASP A 298 0.62 19.31 -18.44
C ASP A 298 -0.32 18.48 -17.53
N GLU A 299 -1.29 17.79 -18.15
CA GLU A 299 -2.32 17.01 -17.45
C GLU A 299 -1.73 15.91 -16.55
N VAL A 300 -0.60 15.30 -16.94
CA VAL A 300 0.05 14.24 -16.17
C VAL A 300 0.60 14.79 -14.86
N GLN A 301 1.29 15.94 -14.91
CA GLN A 301 1.79 16.59 -13.69
C GLN A 301 0.66 17.18 -12.83
N ILE A 302 -0.41 17.69 -13.45
CA ILE A 302 -1.61 18.15 -12.73
C ILE A 302 -2.19 17.00 -11.90
N ALA A 303 -2.49 15.87 -12.54
CA ALA A 303 -3.05 14.70 -11.87
C ALA A 303 -2.13 14.18 -10.75
N ARG A 304 -0.81 14.15 -11.00
CA ARG A 304 0.19 13.75 -9.99
C ARG A 304 0.15 14.66 -8.76
N ILE A 305 0.15 15.99 -8.95
CA ILE A 305 0.16 16.93 -7.82
C ILE A 305 -1.19 16.91 -7.10
N GLU A 306 -2.31 16.80 -7.82
CA GLU A 306 -3.65 16.68 -7.26
C GLU A 306 -3.79 15.46 -6.35
N HIS A 307 -3.28 14.30 -6.79
CA HIS A 307 -3.25 13.10 -5.96
C HIS A 307 -2.45 13.28 -4.66
N LEU A 308 -1.32 14.01 -4.72
CA LEU A 308 -0.48 14.30 -3.55
C LEU A 308 -1.11 15.29 -2.55
N ILE A 309 -2.08 16.11 -2.97
CA ILE A 309 -2.75 17.09 -2.10
C ILE A 309 -4.13 16.63 -1.62
N ASP A 310 -4.65 15.51 -2.13
CA ASP A 310 -5.96 14.99 -1.75
C ASP A 310 -6.01 14.63 -0.26
N GLU A 311 -6.96 15.22 0.46
CA GLU A 311 -7.20 14.98 1.89
C GLU A 311 -7.54 13.52 2.19
N LYS A 312 -8.21 12.84 1.26
CA LYS A 312 -8.52 11.40 1.40
C LYS A 312 -7.23 10.58 1.41
N THR A 313 -6.30 10.90 0.52
CA THR A 313 -4.96 10.28 0.47
C THR A 313 -4.21 10.48 1.79
N PHE A 314 -4.27 11.68 2.39
CA PHE A 314 -3.64 11.92 3.70
C PHE A 314 -4.31 11.14 4.83
N SER A 315 -5.64 11.15 4.92
CA SER A 315 -6.38 10.43 5.96
C SER A 315 -6.09 8.93 5.91
N LEU A 316 -6.03 8.38 4.71
CA LEU A 316 -5.66 6.99 4.48
C LEU A 316 -4.22 6.73 4.96
N ASN A 317 -3.25 7.52 4.48
CA ASN A 317 -1.84 7.35 4.85
C ASN A 317 -1.60 7.49 6.36
N ASP A 318 -2.30 8.41 7.03
CA ASP A 318 -2.20 8.61 8.48
C ASP A 318 -2.71 7.40 9.26
N PHE A 319 -3.85 6.84 8.83
CA PHE A 319 -4.38 5.62 9.42
C PHE A 319 -3.41 4.45 9.22
N LEU A 320 -2.90 4.26 8.00
CA LEU A 320 -1.93 3.20 7.70
C LEU A 320 -0.58 3.40 8.38
N ALA A 321 -0.16 4.63 8.68
CA ALA A 321 1.04 4.84 9.50
C ALA A 321 0.83 4.36 10.95
N GLY A 322 -0.41 4.37 11.45
CA GLY A 322 -0.78 4.08 12.83
C GLY A 322 -1.35 2.67 13.09
N TRP A 323 -1.65 1.85 12.07
CA TRP A 323 -2.39 0.58 12.24
C TRP A 323 -1.80 -0.35 13.31
N HIS A 324 -0.46 -0.40 13.42
CA HIS A 324 0.23 -1.28 14.36
C HIS A 324 -0.10 -0.97 15.82
N LYS A 325 -0.49 0.26 16.15
CA LYS A 325 -0.91 0.67 17.50
C LYS A 325 -2.32 0.18 17.85
N LEU A 326 -3.17 0.02 16.84
CA LEU A 326 -4.53 -0.49 17.02
C LEU A 326 -4.49 -2.00 17.28
N PHE A 327 -3.58 -2.71 16.60
CA PHE A 327 -3.48 -4.17 16.68
C PHE A 327 -2.26 -4.67 17.47
N SER A 328 -1.63 -3.81 18.29
CA SER A 328 -0.53 -4.19 19.19
C SER A 328 -1.03 -5.02 20.38
N ARG A 329 -0.15 -5.87 20.93
CA ARG A 329 -0.45 -6.78 22.06
C ARG A 329 -1.07 -6.01 23.25
N SER A 330 -2.27 -6.43 23.66
CA SER A 330 -2.51 -6.84 25.05
C SER A 330 -2.30 -8.34 25.16
#